data_AF-A0A1Z5SK51-F1
#
_entry.id   AF-A0A1Z5SK51-F1
#
_cell.length_a   1.000
_cell.length_b   1.000
_cell.length_c   1.000
_cell.angle_alpha   90.00
_cell.angle_beta   90.00
_cell.angle_gamma   90.00
#
_symmetry.space_group_name_H-M   'P 1'
#
loop_
_entity.id
_entity.type
_entity.pdbx_description
1 polymer ?
#
loop_
_entity_poly.entity_id
_entity_poly.type
_entity_poly.pdbx_seq_one_letter_code
_entity_poly.pdbx_strand_id
1 'polypeptide(L)'
;MKKLILLFVLFSIGTTTNAQDFKAMQRSQEKTIKTAYKKKKVTEVEYEKLMREQEVIKQTIEKYEADKNLDPHEKNVIQDKLDRAERRLKRYKTNSERY
;
A
#
# COMPACT_ATOMS: atom_id res chain seq x y z
N MET A 1 41.69 17.84 -35.79
CA MET A 1 42.03 18.40 -34.47
C MET A 1 40.79 18.98 -33.82
N LYS A 2 40.57 18.65 -32.55
CA LYS A 2 39.89 19.43 -31.50
C LYS A 2 38.42 19.83 -31.78
N LYS A 3 37.45 19.04 -31.32
CA LYS A 3 36.88 19.02 -29.94
C LYS A 3 35.81 20.10 -29.74
N LEU A 4 34.66 19.63 -29.25
CA LEU A 4 33.68 20.34 -28.42
C LEU A 4 32.70 21.28 -29.14
N ILE A 5 31.63 20.72 -29.67
CA ILE A 5 30.31 21.36 -29.56
C ILE A 5 29.54 20.58 -28.50
N LEU A 6 29.68 21.08 -27.26
CA LEU A 6 28.89 20.79 -26.06
C LEU A 6 27.42 20.56 -26.45
N LEU A 7 26.89 19.34 -26.39
CA LEU A 7 26.30 18.73 -25.20
C LEU A 7 25.56 19.73 -24.29
N PHE A 8 24.42 20.23 -24.74
CA PHE A 8 23.41 20.88 -23.89
C PHE A 8 22.01 20.32 -24.21
N VAL A 9 21.89 18.98 -24.27
CA VAL A 9 20.59 18.34 -24.14
C VAL A 9 20.31 18.30 -22.64
N LEU A 10 19.63 19.34 -22.18
CA LEU A 10 18.97 19.40 -20.88
C LEU A 10 18.14 18.13 -20.71
N PHE A 11 18.72 17.19 -19.96
CA PHE A 11 18.06 16.01 -19.47
C PHE A 11 17.10 16.47 -18.37
N SER A 12 16.00 17.10 -18.75
CA SER A 12 14.83 17.29 -17.89
C SER A 12 14.21 15.90 -17.71
N ILE A 13 14.85 15.09 -16.86
CA ILE A 13 14.18 13.96 -16.23
C ILE A 13 13.06 14.61 -15.44
N GLY A 14 11.85 14.60 -16.02
CA GLY A 14 10.64 14.82 -15.26
C GLY A 14 10.65 13.79 -14.14
N THR A 15 10.97 14.22 -12.93
CA THR A 15 10.71 13.41 -11.75
C THR A 15 9.21 13.31 -11.66
N THR A 16 8.64 12.24 -12.19
CA THR A 16 7.27 11.86 -11.90
C THR A 16 7.24 11.52 -10.42
N THR A 17 6.96 12.52 -9.60
CA THR A 17 6.57 12.34 -8.20
C THR A 17 5.25 11.61 -8.24
N ASN A 18 5.31 10.28 -8.31
CA ASN A 18 4.16 9.43 -8.06
C ASN A 18 3.77 9.68 -6.61
N ALA A 19 2.77 10.54 -6.41
CA ALA A 19 2.18 10.74 -5.11
C ALA A 19 1.70 9.37 -4.62
N GLN A 20 2.16 8.98 -3.43
CA GLN A 20 1.82 7.69 -2.83
C GLN A 20 0.33 7.68 -2.47
N ASP A 21 -0.48 7.01 -3.29
CA ASP A 21 -1.93 6.91 -3.07
C ASP A 21 -2.23 5.76 -2.09
N PHE A 22 -2.14 6.08 -0.80
CA PHE A 22 -2.41 5.14 0.29
C PHE A 22 -3.85 4.61 0.26
N LYS A 23 -4.82 5.44 -0.17
CA LYS A 23 -6.23 5.04 -0.33
C LYS A 23 -6.39 4.00 -1.43
N ALA A 24 -5.69 4.14 -2.55
CA ALA A 24 -5.69 3.12 -3.61
C ALA A 24 -5.05 1.81 -3.13
N MET A 25 -3.94 1.90 -2.39
CA MET A 25 -3.29 0.70 -1.83
C MET A 25 -4.20 -0.04 -0.85
N GLN A 26 -4.82 0.66 0.10
CA GLN A 26 -5.78 0.10 1.05
C GLN A 26 -6.96 -0.57 0.32
N ARG A 27 -7.60 0.12 -0.64
CA ARG A 27 -8.70 -0.44 -1.43
C ARG A 27 -8.29 -1.69 -2.21
N SER A 28 -7.07 -1.72 -2.75
CA SER A 28 -6.51 -2.87 -3.45
C SER A 28 -6.34 -4.08 -2.51
N GLN A 29 -5.83 -3.86 -1.30
CA GLN A 29 -5.71 -4.90 -0.28
C GLN A 29 -7.08 -5.44 0.11
N GLU A 30 -8.04 -4.57 0.41
CA GLU A 30 -9.40 -4.96 0.77
C GLU A 30 -10.08 -5.80 -0.33
N LYS A 31 -9.95 -5.38 -1.59
CA LYS A 31 -10.45 -6.15 -2.75
C LYS A 31 -9.80 -7.52 -2.82
N THR A 32 -8.50 -7.60 -2.54
CA THR A 32 -7.75 -8.86 -2.55
C THR A 32 -8.22 -9.80 -1.43
N ILE A 33 -8.45 -9.26 -0.23
CA ILE A 33 -8.99 -9.99 0.93
C ILE A 33 -10.37 -10.56 0.60
N LYS A 34 -11.29 -9.72 0.11
CA LYS A 34 -12.65 -10.13 -0.32
C LYS A 34 -12.60 -11.24 -1.38
N THR A 35 -11.69 -11.11 -2.35
CA THR A 35 -11.51 -12.12 -3.39
C THR A 35 -10.95 -13.43 -2.83
N ALA A 36 -10.00 -13.37 -1.90
CA ALA A 36 -9.44 -14.56 -1.25
C ALA A 36 -10.51 -15.30 -0.44
N TYR A 37 -11.35 -14.57 0.29
CA TYR A 37 -12.47 -15.14 1.03
C TYR A 37 -13.51 -15.79 0.11
N LYS A 38 -13.92 -15.10 -0.96
CA LYS A 38 -14.83 -15.66 -1.98
C LYS A 38 -14.29 -16.95 -2.60
N LYS A 39 -12.97 -17.04 -2.76
CA LYS A 39 -12.27 -18.24 -3.28
C LYS A 39 -11.97 -19.28 -2.19
N LYS A 40 -12.48 -19.10 -0.96
CA LYS A 40 -12.23 -19.96 0.21
C LYS A 40 -10.74 -20.18 0.50
N LYS A 41 -9.89 -19.20 0.17
CA LYS A 41 -8.44 -19.21 0.42
C LYS A 41 -8.05 -18.70 1.80
N VAL A 42 -9.00 -18.13 2.52
CA VAL A 42 -8.90 -17.71 3.91
C VAL A 42 -10.19 -18.11 4.61
N THR A 43 -10.10 -18.45 5.88
CA THR A 43 -11.25 -18.76 6.73
C THR A 43 -12.07 -17.50 7.04
N GLU A 44 -13.27 -17.67 7.58
CA GLU A 44 -14.10 -16.55 8.04
C GLU A 44 -13.40 -15.75 9.16
N VAL A 45 -12.78 -16.44 10.12
CA VAL A 45 -12.04 -15.81 11.21
C VAL A 45 -10.84 -15.00 10.71
N GLU A 46 -10.09 -15.53 9.74
CA GLU A 46 -8.98 -14.81 9.10
C GLU A 46 -9.49 -13.61 8.28
N TYR A 47 -10.59 -13.78 7.56
CA TYR A 47 -11.25 -12.71 6.82
C TYR A 47 -11.64 -11.56 7.74
N GLU A 48 -12.32 -11.83 8.86
CA GLU A 48 -12.68 -10.81 9.84
C GLU A 48 -11.46 -10.08 10.40
N LYS A 49 -10.41 -10.82 10.77
CA LYS A 49 -9.15 -10.24 11.27
C LYS A 49 -8.54 -9.28 10.24
N LEU A 50 -8.48 -9.70 8.97
CA LEU A 50 -7.96 -8.88 7.88
C LEU A 50 -8.83 -7.65 7.61
N MET A 51 -10.15 -7.78 7.65
CA MET A 51 -11.07 -6.65 7.45
C MET A 51 -11.01 -5.65 8.60
N ARG A 52 -10.90 -6.10 9.85
CA ARG A 52 -10.66 -5.20 11.00
C ARG A 52 -9.35 -4.41 10.84
N GLU A 53 -8.30 -5.04 10.33
CA GLU A 53 -7.04 -4.35 10.05
C GLU A 53 -7.18 -3.29 8.95
N GLN A 54 -7.95 -3.58 7.89
CA GLN A 54 -8.25 -2.60 6.84
C GLN A 54 -9.03 -1.39 7.36
N GLU A 55 -9.99 -1.59 8.27
CA GLU A 55 -10.73 -0.49 8.90
C GLU A 55 -9.79 0.42 9.71
N VAL A 56 -8.87 -0.16 10.49
CA VAL A 56 -7.86 0.62 11.23
C VAL A 56 -6.95 1.40 10.28
N ILE A 57 -6.54 0.81 9.14
CA ILE A 57 -5.75 1.50 8.12
C ILE A 57 -6.53 2.67 7.53
N LYS A 58 -7.80 2.47 7.17
CA LYS A 58 -8.68 3.50 6.64
C LYS A 58 -8.82 4.67 7.61
N GLN A 59 -9.12 4.40 8.88
CA GLN A 59 -9.21 5.43 9.92
C GLN A 59 -7.88 6.17 10.12
N THR A 60 -6.74 5.46 10.01
CA THR A 60 -5.42 6.09 10.10
C THR A 60 -5.18 7.05 8.93
N ILE A 61 -5.51 6.61 7.71
CA ILE A 61 -5.40 7.46 6.51
C ILE A 61 -6.30 8.69 6.64
N GLU A 62 -7.56 8.50 7.03
CA GLU A 62 -8.51 9.60 7.22
C GLU A 62 -8.06 10.59 8.29
N LYS A 63 -7.49 10.09 9.39
CA LYS A 63 -6.93 10.92 10.46
C LYS A 63 -5.79 11.79 9.97
N TYR A 64 -4.82 11.21 9.27
CA TYR A 64 -3.62 11.94 8.83
C TYR A 64 -3.85 12.79 7.57
N GLU A 65 -4.83 12.45 6.73
CA GLU A 65 -5.19 13.30 5.59
C GLU A 65 -6.17 14.43 5.96
N ALA A 66 -6.57 14.55 7.23
CA ALA A 66 -7.57 15.54 7.67
C ALA A 66 -7.14 16.99 7.39
N ASP A 67 -5.85 17.29 7.51
CA ASP A 67 -5.25 18.60 7.23
C ASP A 67 -4.69 18.74 5.81
N LYS A 68 -4.88 17.70 4.97
CA LYS A 68 -4.39 17.57 3.60
C LYS A 68 -2.86 17.64 3.43
N ASN A 69 -2.10 17.51 4.51
CA ASN A 69 -0.64 17.61 4.50
C ASN A 69 0.00 16.44 5.25
N LEU A 70 0.22 15.32 4.55
CA LEU A 70 0.92 14.17 5.13
C LEU A 70 2.41 14.46 5.30
N ASP A 71 2.87 14.49 6.55
CA ASP A 71 4.29 14.58 6.86
C ASP A 71 5.01 13.23 6.58
N PRO A 72 6.35 13.19 6.53
CA PRO A 72 7.08 11.95 6.30
C PRO A 72 6.85 10.86 7.36
N HIS A 73 6.64 11.23 8.62
CA HIS A 73 6.37 10.29 9.71
C HIS A 73 5.00 9.63 9.52
N GLU A 74 3.96 10.41 9.22
CA GLU A 74 2.60 9.92 8.97
C GLU A 74 2.55 9.00 7.75
N LYS A 75 3.24 9.37 6.67
CA LYS A 75 3.42 8.50 5.49
C LYS A 75 4.01 7.16 5.88
N ASN A 76 5.09 7.17 6.69
CA ASN A 76 5.73 5.95 7.15
C ASN A 76 4.80 5.12 8.03
N VAL A 77 4.01 5.74 8.92
CA VAL A 77 3.04 5.02 9.76
C VAL A 77 1.96 4.34 8.92
N ILE A 78 1.42 5.02 7.90
CA ILE A 78 0.44 4.42 6.99
C ILE A 78 1.07 3.28 6.21
N GLN A 79 2.26 3.50 5.63
CA GLN A 79 2.99 2.50 4.86
C GLN A 79 3.28 1.25 5.68
N ASP A 80 3.74 1.42 6.92
CA ASP A 80 4.01 0.33 7.86
C ASP A 80 2.78 -0.54 8.11
N LYS A 81 1.61 0.08 8.27
CA LYS A 81 0.36 -0.65 8.49
C LYS A 81 -0.05 -1.42 7.23
N LEU A 82 0.06 -0.81 6.05
CA LEU A 82 -0.19 -1.47 4.78
C LEU A 82 0.74 -2.67 4.58
N ASP A 83 2.02 -2.53 4.88
CA ASP A 83 3.01 -3.62 4.74
C ASP A 83 2.76 -4.76 5.74
N ARG A 84 2.35 -4.44 6.97
CA ARG A 84 1.94 -5.46 7.96
C ARG A 84 0.72 -6.25 7.49
N ALA A 85 -0.31 -5.56 6.96
CA ALA A 85 -1.50 -6.20 6.41
C ALA A 85 -1.17 -7.10 5.21
N GLU A 86 -0.30 -6.63 4.30
CA GLU A 86 0.15 -7.41 3.14
C GLU A 86 0.89 -8.68 3.58
N ARG A 87 1.82 -8.57 4.53
CA ARG A 87 2.53 -9.73 5.09
C ARG A 87 1.58 -10.72 5.75
N ARG A 88 0.56 -10.24 6.47
CA ARG A 88 -0.45 -11.11 7.10
C ARG A 88 -1.30 -11.82 6.05
N LEU A 89 -1.77 -11.10 5.03
CA LEU A 89 -2.52 -11.69 3.92
C LEU A 89 -1.73 -12.77 3.19
N LYS A 90 -0.43 -12.54 2.94
CA LYS A 90 0.46 -13.56 2.35
C LYS A 90 0.55 -14.80 3.22
N ARG A 91 0.73 -14.62 4.54
CA ARG A 91 0.77 -15.75 5.49
C ARG A 91 -0.52 -16.56 5.48
N TYR A 92 -1.69 -15.93 5.52
CA TYR A 92 -2.97 -16.66 5.50
C TYR A 92 -3.24 -17.36 4.16
N LYS A 93 -2.81 -16.78 3.03
CA LYS A 93 -2.87 -17.47 1.73
C LYS A 93 -2.00 -18.73 1.66
N THR A 94 -0.92 -18.80 2.45
CA THR A 94 0.00 -19.94 2.49
C THR A 94 -0.23 -20.87 3.67
N ASN A 95 -0.87 -20.38 4.74
CA ASN A 95 -1.20 -21.18 5.91
C ASN A 95 -2.40 -22.07 5.57
N SER A 96 -2.16 -23.37 5.61
CA SER A 96 -3.19 -24.39 5.65
C SER A 96 -3.66 -24.56 7.10
N GLU A 97 -4.21 -23.51 7.73
CA GLU A 97 -4.94 -23.69 8.99
C GLU A 97 -6.16 -24.60 8.71
N ARG A 98 -5.90 -25.91 8.73
CA ARG A 98 -6.90 -26.98 8.74
C ARG A 98 -7.48 -26.98 10.16
N TYR A 99 -8.72 -26.53 10.27
CA TYR A 99 -9.58 -26.83 11.41
C TYR A 99 -10.21 -28.20 11.19
#